data_AF-A0A7S2I8U0-F1
#
_entry.id   AF-A0A7S2I8U0-F1
#
_cell.length_a   1.000
_cell.length_b   1.000
_cell.length_c   1.000
_cell.angle_alpha   90.00
_cell.angle_beta   90.00
_cell.angle_gamma   90.00
#
_symmetry.space_group_name_H-M   'P 1'
#
loop_
_entity.id
_entity.type
_entity.pdbx_description
1 polymer ?
#
loop_
_entity_poly.entity_id
_entity_poly.type
_entity_poly.pdbx_seq_one_letter_code
_entity_poly.pdbx_strand_id
1 'polypeptide(L)'
;MFFFLLSLIALAVAIGAVGACYYIGKAIIDDRKKNQKGDRYIVKFYINMVVKNKKEVIKDELKKTIQGKKSRRKTNIASKLATKMVNKAVSKETFSQELMQEVAATVEDDFAEENIAAVGYVTYIKDLYSVIGVDVKAVDVKGILCKELGLGSSLYDAIMGMVHKCFGKEFVEYALATQMLEIVTAEIVANVGPEIVSDLAEEGVDVDVVVKSAADQAPFFYALTKPDSEGKIEPITSWRMQAVHNGQWQGKTFKAPSK
;
A
#
# COMPACT_ATOMS: atom_id res chain seq x y z
N MET A 1 24.33 32.78 10.64
CA MET A 1 25.01 31.77 11.49
C MET A 1 24.16 30.51 11.72
N PHE A 2 22.84 30.63 11.96
CA PHE A 2 21.92 29.47 12.11
C PHE A 2 21.80 28.57 10.86
N PHE A 3 21.88 29.13 9.65
CA PHE A 3 21.88 28.38 8.39
C PHE A 3 23.15 27.52 8.14
N PHE A 4 24.27 27.85 8.79
CA PHE A 4 25.52 27.09 8.68
C PHE A 4 25.54 25.86 9.61
N LEU A 5 24.78 25.89 10.70
CA LEU A 5 24.69 24.79 11.66
C LEU A 5 23.74 23.69 11.15
N LEU A 6 22.64 24.07 10.50
CA LEU A 6 21.70 23.14 9.85
C LEU A 6 22.31 22.44 8.63
N SER A 7 23.16 23.13 7.85
CA SER A 7 23.90 22.49 6.75
C SER A 7 25.00 21.55 7.23
N LEU A 8 25.64 21.84 8.37
CA LEU A 8 26.60 20.94 9.02
C LEU A 8 25.93 19.70 9.62
N ILE A 9 24.72 19.83 10.16
CA ILE A 9 23.93 18.68 10.66
C ILE A 9 23.42 17.84 9.48
N ALA A 10 22.91 18.45 8.41
CA ALA A 10 22.52 17.72 7.20
C ALA A 10 23.73 17.04 6.53
N LEU A 11 24.90 17.69 6.53
CA LEU A 11 26.14 17.11 6.04
C LEU A 11 26.65 15.99 6.95
N ALA A 12 26.53 16.11 8.27
CA ALA A 12 26.90 15.05 9.22
C ALA A 12 25.95 13.86 9.17
N VAL A 13 24.66 14.10 8.95
CA VAL A 13 23.65 13.06 8.68
C VAL A 13 23.89 12.42 7.32
N ALA A 14 24.24 13.19 6.29
CA ALA A 14 24.63 12.65 4.99
C ALA A 14 25.94 11.84 5.08
N ILE A 15 26.95 12.30 5.81
CA ILE A 15 28.21 11.57 6.02
C ILE A 15 27.99 10.32 6.89
N GLY A 16 27.13 10.40 7.91
CA GLY A 16 26.74 9.27 8.77
C GLY A 16 25.92 8.23 8.01
N ALA A 17 24.97 8.67 7.20
CA ALA A 17 24.19 7.83 6.28
C ALA A 17 25.10 7.22 5.21
N VAL A 18 26.08 7.96 4.69
CA VAL A 18 27.05 7.46 3.70
C VAL A 18 28.05 6.47 4.31
N GLY A 19 28.49 6.68 5.56
CA GLY A 19 29.31 5.73 6.32
C GLY A 19 28.54 4.45 6.65
N ALA A 20 27.26 4.58 6.99
CA ALA A 20 26.34 3.44 7.15
C ALA A 20 26.12 2.73 5.80
N CYS A 21 25.91 3.47 4.70
CA CYS A 21 25.81 2.94 3.34
C CYS A 21 27.08 2.23 2.89
N TYR A 22 28.28 2.64 3.33
CA TYR A 22 29.54 1.94 3.03
C TYR A 22 29.58 0.55 3.68
N TYR A 23 29.26 0.44 4.97
CA TYR A 23 29.26 -0.85 5.68
C TYR A 23 28.09 -1.75 5.28
N ILE A 24 26.91 -1.16 5.14
CA ILE A 24 25.70 -1.85 4.66
C ILE A 24 25.91 -2.28 3.21
N GLY A 25 26.40 -1.41 2.34
CA GLY A 25 26.63 -1.73 0.94
C GLY A 25 27.71 -2.78 0.72
N LYS A 26 28.69 -2.96 1.61
CA LYS A 26 29.61 -4.11 1.56
C LYS A 26 28.87 -5.43 1.82
N ALA A 27 27.96 -5.45 2.79
CA ALA A 27 27.08 -6.60 3.05
C ALA A 27 26.09 -6.83 1.90
N ILE A 28 25.57 -5.76 1.28
CA ILE A 28 24.65 -5.88 0.15
C ILE A 28 25.39 -6.28 -1.14
N ILE A 29 26.65 -5.88 -1.39
CA ILE A 29 27.45 -6.38 -2.52
C ILE A 29 27.66 -7.90 -2.43
N ASP A 30 27.89 -8.40 -1.22
CA ASP A 30 27.99 -9.84 -0.97
C ASP A 30 26.66 -10.56 -1.20
N ASP A 31 25.53 -9.89 -0.99
CA ASP A 31 24.19 -10.39 -1.32
C ASP A 31 23.86 -10.28 -2.83
N ARG A 32 24.34 -9.23 -3.51
CA ARG A 32 24.25 -9.00 -4.96
C ARG A 32 24.96 -10.09 -5.76
N LYS A 33 26.08 -10.60 -5.25
CA LYS A 33 26.78 -11.77 -5.82
C LYS A 33 25.95 -13.05 -5.72
N LYS A 34 25.05 -13.16 -4.74
CA LYS A 34 24.15 -14.31 -4.59
C LYS A 34 22.85 -14.17 -5.39
N ASN A 35 22.34 -12.94 -5.56
CA ASN A 35 21.04 -12.66 -6.18
C ASN A 35 21.13 -12.10 -7.62
N GLN A 36 22.12 -12.55 -8.39
CA GLN A 36 22.52 -12.03 -9.71
C GLN A 36 21.54 -12.32 -10.88
N LYS A 37 20.24 -12.44 -10.63
CA LYS A 37 19.21 -12.57 -11.68
C LYS A 37 18.28 -11.37 -11.66
N GLY A 38 18.61 -10.36 -12.46
CA GLY A 38 17.73 -9.58 -13.36
C GLY A 38 16.47 -8.88 -12.85
N ASP A 39 15.86 -9.30 -11.75
CA ASP A 39 14.66 -8.70 -11.21
C ASP A 39 15.09 -7.49 -10.39
N ARG A 40 14.96 -6.31 -10.99
CA ARG A 40 14.89 -5.04 -10.25
C ARG A 40 13.95 -5.28 -9.06
N TYR A 41 14.32 -4.81 -7.87
CA TYR A 41 13.61 -5.04 -6.61
C TYR A 41 12.12 -4.72 -6.71
N ILE A 42 11.32 -5.72 -7.08
CA ILE A 42 9.86 -5.61 -7.04
C ILE A 42 9.49 -5.90 -5.61
N VAL A 43 9.13 -4.87 -4.86
CA VAL A 43 8.50 -5.08 -3.55
C VAL A 43 7.02 -5.30 -3.75
N LYS A 44 6.48 -6.28 -3.01
CA LYS A 44 5.08 -6.65 -3.05
C LYS A 44 4.45 -6.51 -1.67
N PHE A 45 3.26 -5.96 -1.65
CA PHE A 45 2.38 -5.96 -0.49
C PHE A 45 0.94 -6.17 -0.93
N TYR A 46 0.08 -6.43 0.04
CA TYR A 46 -1.29 -6.87 -0.18
C TYR A 46 -2.25 -6.04 0.68
N ILE A 47 -3.26 -5.48 0.03
CA ILE A 47 -4.35 -4.74 0.67
C ILE A 47 -5.51 -5.72 0.82
N ASN A 48 -5.79 -6.12 2.05
CA ASN A 48 -6.90 -7.00 2.40
C ASN A 48 -8.09 -6.13 2.80
N MET A 49 -9.23 -6.31 2.15
CA MET A 49 -10.39 -5.44 2.34
C MET A 49 -11.67 -6.23 2.59
N VAL A 50 -12.50 -5.78 3.52
CA VAL A 50 -13.88 -6.26 3.72
C VAL A 50 -14.85 -5.10 3.58
N VAL A 51 -15.81 -5.20 2.67
CA VAL A 51 -16.90 -4.22 2.54
C VAL A 51 -18.01 -4.53 3.55
N LYS A 52 -18.42 -3.54 4.35
CA LYS A 52 -19.45 -3.70 5.39
C LYS A 52 -20.85 -3.34 4.92
N ASN A 53 -20.99 -2.36 4.03
CA ASN A 53 -22.27 -1.69 3.75
C ASN A 53 -22.78 -1.84 2.31
N LYS A 54 -22.49 -2.95 1.60
CA LYS A 54 -22.92 -3.19 0.20
C LYS A 54 -24.36 -2.76 -0.11
N LYS A 55 -25.32 -3.12 0.76
CA LYS A 55 -26.75 -2.85 0.52
C LYS A 55 -27.07 -1.35 0.52
N GLU A 56 -26.36 -0.57 1.32
CA GLU A 56 -26.56 0.88 1.48
C GLU A 56 -25.93 1.61 0.30
N VAL A 57 -24.69 1.26 -0.06
CA VAL A 57 -23.99 1.79 -1.26
C VAL A 57 -24.87 1.65 -2.51
N ILE A 58 -25.40 0.45 -2.76
CA ILE A 58 -26.27 0.20 -3.92
C ILE A 58 -27.55 1.07 -3.85
N LYS A 59 -28.18 1.17 -2.68
CA LYS A 59 -29.45 1.91 -2.50
C LYS A 59 -29.28 3.42 -2.67
N ASP A 60 -28.25 3.99 -2.06
CA ASP A 60 -28.08 5.44 -2.03
C ASP A 60 -27.62 5.98 -3.37
N GLU A 61 -26.81 5.22 -4.09
CA GLU A 61 -26.34 5.63 -5.41
C GLU A 61 -27.37 5.36 -6.52
N LEU A 62 -28.23 4.33 -6.37
CA LEU A 62 -29.46 4.19 -7.17
C LEU A 62 -30.38 5.41 -6.99
N LYS A 63 -30.57 5.89 -5.75
CA LYS A 63 -31.38 7.10 -5.49
C LYS A 63 -30.77 8.33 -6.16
N LYS A 64 -29.44 8.52 -6.10
CA LYS A 64 -28.77 9.66 -6.77
C LYS A 64 -28.89 9.58 -8.29
N THR A 65 -28.77 8.38 -8.87
CA THR A 65 -28.91 8.14 -10.31
C THR A 65 -30.33 8.40 -10.81
N ILE A 66 -31.35 7.91 -10.09
CA ILE A 66 -32.78 8.16 -10.39
C ILE A 66 -33.13 9.65 -10.25
N GLN A 67 -32.50 10.36 -9.30
CA GLN A 67 -32.72 11.79 -9.08
C GLN A 67 -31.90 12.71 -10.01
N GLY A 68 -31.12 12.16 -10.95
CA GLY A 68 -30.40 12.95 -11.97
C GLY A 68 -29.31 13.89 -11.43
N LYS A 69 -28.86 13.72 -10.18
CA LYS A 69 -27.82 14.56 -9.57
C LYS A 69 -26.44 14.09 -10.02
N LYS A 70 -25.86 14.75 -11.03
CA LYS A 70 -24.48 14.53 -11.45
C LYS A 70 -23.52 15.11 -10.39
N SER A 71 -22.85 14.24 -9.65
CA SER A 71 -21.70 14.65 -8.84
C SER A 71 -20.55 15.09 -9.77
N ARG A 72 -20.01 16.29 -9.54
CA ARG A 72 -18.85 16.86 -10.23
C ARG A 72 -17.65 16.82 -9.29
N ARG A 73 -16.78 15.81 -9.38
CA ARG A 73 -15.30 15.86 -9.21
C ARG A 73 -14.68 14.45 -9.22
N LYS A 74 -13.33 14.43 -9.31
CA LYS A 74 -12.40 13.32 -9.59
C LYS A 74 -12.85 11.96 -9.03
N THR A 75 -12.70 10.92 -9.88
CA THR A 75 -12.76 9.48 -9.54
C THR A 75 -13.89 9.06 -8.62
N ASN A 76 -15.15 9.23 -9.06
CA ASN A 76 -16.31 8.85 -8.28
C ASN A 76 -16.58 7.32 -8.39
N ILE A 77 -15.78 6.49 -7.71
CA ILE A 77 -15.80 5.01 -7.71
C ILE A 77 -17.21 4.49 -7.37
N ALA A 78 -17.85 5.02 -6.33
CA ALA A 78 -19.20 4.64 -5.93
C ALA A 78 -20.22 4.84 -7.05
N SER A 79 -20.14 5.96 -7.78
CA SER A 79 -21.06 6.24 -8.90
C SER A 79 -20.83 5.34 -10.11
N LYS A 80 -19.57 4.98 -10.40
CA LYS A 80 -19.24 4.03 -11.47
C LYS A 80 -19.77 2.64 -11.13
N LEU A 81 -19.61 2.21 -9.88
CA LEU A 81 -20.15 0.94 -9.37
C LEU A 81 -21.66 0.91 -9.47
N ALA A 82 -22.33 1.95 -8.99
CA ALA A 82 -23.78 2.02 -9.06
C ALA A 82 -24.29 1.96 -10.49
N THR A 83 -23.66 2.70 -11.42
CA THR A 83 -24.03 2.69 -12.84
C THR A 83 -23.90 1.29 -13.45
N LYS A 84 -22.83 0.55 -13.12
CA LYS A 84 -22.63 -0.84 -13.57
C LYS A 84 -23.66 -1.80 -12.93
N MET A 85 -24.14 -1.49 -11.73
CA MET A 85 -25.01 -2.37 -10.93
C MET A 85 -26.51 -2.04 -10.97
N VAL A 86 -26.93 -1.00 -11.71
CA VAL A 86 -28.31 -0.46 -11.73
C VAL A 86 -29.39 -1.45 -12.22
N ASN A 87 -29.05 -2.64 -12.75
CA ASN A 87 -30.06 -3.51 -13.38
C ASN A 87 -30.16 -4.97 -12.88
N LYS A 88 -29.45 -5.39 -11.83
CA LYS A 88 -29.56 -6.78 -11.33
C LYS A 88 -29.42 -6.90 -9.82
N ALA A 89 -29.97 -7.97 -9.26
CA ALA A 89 -29.52 -8.51 -7.98
C ALA A 89 -28.05 -8.95 -8.13
N VAL A 90 -27.12 -8.01 -7.94
CA VAL A 90 -25.68 -8.27 -8.09
C VAL A 90 -25.23 -9.17 -6.94
N SER A 91 -24.47 -10.23 -7.23
CA SER A 91 -23.90 -11.10 -6.20
C SER A 91 -22.90 -10.31 -5.34
N LYS A 92 -22.53 -10.81 -4.15
CA LYS A 92 -21.51 -10.15 -3.32
C LYS A 92 -20.17 -10.08 -4.06
N GLU A 93 -19.81 -11.17 -4.75
CA GLU A 93 -18.56 -11.30 -5.48
C GLU A 93 -18.48 -10.33 -6.65
N THR A 94 -19.53 -10.19 -7.46
CA THR A 94 -19.53 -9.21 -8.57
C THR A 94 -19.42 -7.78 -8.04
N PHE A 95 -20.10 -7.47 -6.93
CA PHE A 95 -19.98 -6.16 -6.29
C PHE A 95 -18.52 -5.88 -5.87
N SER A 96 -17.92 -6.80 -5.13
CA SER A 96 -16.53 -6.66 -4.69
C SER A 96 -15.56 -6.64 -5.86
N GLN A 97 -15.79 -7.43 -6.90
CA GLN A 97 -14.92 -7.45 -8.08
C GLN A 97 -14.85 -6.10 -8.77
N GLU A 98 -15.99 -5.48 -9.02
CA GLU A 98 -16.00 -4.16 -9.66
C GLU A 98 -15.37 -3.10 -8.75
N LEU A 99 -15.68 -3.09 -7.45
CA LEU A 99 -15.10 -2.12 -6.51
C LEU A 99 -13.58 -2.27 -6.45
N MET A 100 -13.08 -3.50 -6.32
CA MET A 100 -11.64 -3.75 -6.21
C MET A 100 -10.90 -3.46 -7.51
N GLN A 101 -11.53 -3.64 -8.67
CA GLN A 101 -10.93 -3.27 -9.95
C GLN A 101 -10.76 -1.76 -10.07
N GLU A 102 -11.73 -0.97 -9.61
CA GLU A 102 -11.60 0.49 -9.60
C GLU A 102 -10.52 0.93 -8.59
N VAL A 103 -10.50 0.37 -7.37
CA VAL A 103 -9.44 0.66 -6.38
C VAL A 103 -8.06 0.25 -6.90
N ALA A 104 -7.92 -0.95 -7.50
CA ALA A 104 -6.64 -1.38 -8.06
C ALA A 104 -6.16 -0.49 -9.21
N ALA A 105 -7.07 0.12 -9.95
CA ALA A 105 -6.75 1.03 -11.05
C ALA A 105 -6.26 2.41 -10.58
N THR A 106 -6.59 2.86 -9.35
CA THR A 106 -6.07 4.14 -8.83
C THR A 106 -4.66 4.01 -8.28
N VAL A 107 -4.22 2.81 -7.90
CA VAL A 107 -2.88 2.55 -7.32
C VAL A 107 -1.74 3.14 -8.14
N GLU A 108 -1.78 3.08 -9.47
CA GLU A 108 -0.70 3.64 -10.29
C GLU A 108 -0.64 5.17 -10.16
N ASP A 109 -1.79 5.84 -10.25
CA ASP A 109 -1.89 7.30 -10.17
C ASP A 109 -1.56 7.80 -8.74
N ASP A 110 -2.13 7.16 -7.71
CA ASP A 110 -1.98 7.56 -6.31
C ASP A 110 -0.50 7.48 -5.87
N PHE A 111 0.21 6.42 -6.28
CA PHE A 111 1.63 6.25 -5.96
C PHE A 111 2.54 7.13 -6.83
N ALA A 112 2.14 7.45 -8.05
CA ALA A 112 2.90 8.34 -8.92
C ALA A 112 3.00 9.77 -8.33
N GLU A 113 1.95 10.26 -7.64
CA GLU A 113 2.00 11.54 -6.90
C GLU A 113 3.06 11.55 -5.78
N GLU A 114 3.42 10.36 -5.29
CA GLU A 114 4.44 10.13 -4.28
C GLU A 114 5.80 9.69 -4.85
N ASN A 115 6.01 9.85 -6.16
CA ASN A 115 7.24 9.47 -6.86
C ASN A 115 7.55 7.96 -6.78
N ILE A 116 6.51 7.13 -6.71
CA ILE A 116 6.61 5.67 -6.63
C ILE A 116 5.91 5.07 -7.85
N ALA A 117 6.62 4.23 -8.61
CA ALA A 117 6.01 3.48 -9.70
C ALA A 117 5.44 2.16 -9.15
N ALA A 118 4.12 2.07 -9.04
CA ALA A 118 3.42 0.90 -8.53
C ALA A 118 2.33 0.42 -9.48
N VAL A 119 1.99 -0.86 -9.42
CA VAL A 119 0.87 -1.45 -10.16
C VAL A 119 -0.01 -2.25 -9.21
N GLY A 120 -1.29 -1.91 -9.17
CA GLY A 120 -2.32 -2.65 -8.43
C GLY A 120 -3.00 -3.70 -9.30
N TYR A 121 -3.30 -4.87 -8.72
CA TYR A 121 -4.09 -5.90 -9.38
C TYR A 121 -4.90 -6.70 -8.37
N VAL A 122 -6.12 -7.07 -8.76
CA VAL A 122 -6.97 -7.94 -7.93
C VAL A 122 -6.39 -9.34 -7.90
N THR A 123 -6.10 -9.86 -6.71
CA THR A 123 -5.49 -11.19 -6.52
C THR A 123 -6.52 -12.23 -6.11
N TYR A 124 -7.48 -11.86 -5.27
CA TYR A 124 -8.46 -12.78 -4.72
C TYR A 124 -9.76 -12.06 -4.34
N ILE A 125 -10.90 -12.70 -4.60
CA ILE A 125 -12.22 -12.23 -4.19
C ILE A 125 -13.03 -13.42 -3.67
N LYS A 126 -13.68 -13.24 -2.52
CA LYS A 126 -14.70 -14.16 -2.03
C LYS A 126 -15.74 -13.38 -1.22
N ASP A 127 -17.00 -13.47 -1.63
CA ASP A 127 -18.08 -12.67 -1.06
C ASP A 127 -17.75 -11.17 -1.04
N LEU A 128 -17.65 -10.56 0.15
CA LEU A 128 -17.34 -9.14 0.38
C LEU A 128 -15.88 -8.91 0.80
N TYR A 129 -15.10 -9.99 0.90
CA TYR A 129 -13.68 -9.93 1.19
C TYR A 129 -12.88 -9.99 -0.11
N SER A 130 -11.83 -9.19 -0.19
CA SER A 130 -10.97 -9.15 -1.36
C SER A 130 -9.53 -8.80 -1.00
N VAL A 131 -8.62 -9.16 -1.92
CA VAL A 131 -7.19 -8.88 -1.80
C VAL A 131 -6.73 -8.22 -3.09
N ILE A 132 -6.13 -7.03 -2.95
CA ILE A 132 -5.40 -6.34 -4.02
C ILE A 132 -3.92 -6.55 -3.76
N GLY A 133 -3.21 -7.05 -4.76
CA GLY A 133 -1.74 -7.12 -4.77
C GLY A 133 -1.21 -5.83 -5.37
N VAL A 134 -0.18 -5.27 -4.75
CA VAL A 134 0.51 -4.09 -5.25
C VAL A 134 1.98 -4.43 -5.46
N ASP A 135 2.44 -4.24 -6.67
CA ASP A 135 3.84 -4.41 -7.05
C ASP A 135 4.50 -3.03 -7.20
N VAL A 136 5.41 -2.67 -6.29
CA VAL A 136 6.27 -1.48 -6.39
C VAL A 136 7.44 -1.82 -7.30
N LYS A 137 7.52 -1.16 -8.46
CA LYS A 137 8.52 -1.41 -9.51
C LYS A 137 9.75 -0.52 -9.39
N ALA A 138 9.56 0.71 -8.95
CA ALA A 138 10.63 1.69 -8.80
C ALA A 138 10.22 2.80 -7.82
N VAL A 139 11.23 3.46 -7.24
CA VAL A 139 11.08 4.62 -6.37
C VAL A 139 12.01 5.69 -6.90
N ASP A 140 11.49 6.88 -7.23
CA ASP A 140 12.32 8.03 -7.55
C ASP A 140 12.82 8.68 -6.25
N VAL A 141 13.94 8.14 -5.77
CA VAL A 141 14.64 8.59 -4.55
C VAL A 141 14.95 10.09 -4.60
N LYS A 142 15.31 10.63 -5.76
CA LYS A 142 15.60 12.06 -5.90
C LYS A 142 14.32 12.87 -5.69
N GLY A 143 13.24 12.48 -6.36
CA GLY A 143 11.92 13.11 -6.21
C GLY A 143 11.46 13.16 -4.76
N ILE A 144 11.51 12.02 -4.07
CA ILE A 144 11.13 11.90 -2.66
C ILE A 144 12.01 12.78 -1.77
N LEU A 145 13.34 12.66 -1.85
CA LEU A 145 14.23 13.42 -0.99
C LEU A 145 14.13 14.93 -1.25
N CYS A 146 13.92 15.36 -2.50
CA CYS A 146 13.68 16.77 -2.80
C CYS A 146 12.35 17.27 -2.22
N LYS A 147 11.28 16.46 -2.28
CA LYS A 147 9.95 16.78 -1.72
C LYS A 147 10.01 16.87 -0.19
N GLU A 148 10.50 15.83 0.48
CA GLU A 148 10.49 15.70 1.94
C GLU A 148 11.46 16.66 2.64
N LEU A 149 12.66 16.85 2.07
CA LEU A 149 13.68 17.70 2.68
C LEU A 149 13.61 19.15 2.19
N GLY A 150 12.69 19.47 1.28
CA GLY A 150 12.63 20.77 0.61
C GLY A 150 13.91 21.14 -0.14
N LEU A 151 14.69 20.13 -0.54
CA LEU A 151 15.95 20.33 -1.25
C LEU A 151 15.65 20.67 -2.70
N GLY A 152 16.22 21.76 -3.21
CA GLY A 152 16.24 22.01 -4.65
C GLY A 152 17.03 20.91 -5.37
N SER A 153 16.54 20.50 -6.55
CA SER A 153 17.17 19.48 -7.40
C SER A 153 18.67 19.70 -7.62
N SER A 154 19.11 20.96 -7.75
CA SER A 154 20.52 21.34 -7.92
C SER A 154 21.39 21.06 -6.69
N LEU A 155 20.84 21.24 -5.48
CA LEU A 155 21.55 20.95 -4.23
C LEU A 155 21.68 19.44 -4.01
N TYR A 156 20.64 18.68 -4.33
CA TYR A 156 20.70 17.22 -4.35
C TYR A 156 21.81 16.74 -5.29
N ASP A 157 21.83 17.22 -6.54
CA ASP A 157 22.82 16.82 -7.54
C ASP A 157 24.25 17.18 -7.10
N ALA A 158 24.44 18.31 -6.42
CA ALA A 158 25.74 18.71 -5.88
C ALA A 158 26.21 17.76 -4.76
N ILE A 159 25.33 17.44 -3.80
CA ILE A 159 25.63 16.51 -2.70
C ILE A 159 25.94 15.12 -3.27
N MET A 160 25.04 14.60 -4.11
CA MET A 160 25.20 13.29 -4.74
C MET A 160 26.44 13.24 -5.63
N GLY A 161 26.77 14.33 -6.33
CA GLY A 161 28.01 14.42 -7.11
C GLY A 161 29.27 14.26 -6.26
N MET A 162 29.29 14.78 -5.03
CA MET A 162 30.40 14.56 -4.10
C MET A 162 30.43 13.13 -3.58
N VAL A 163 29.27 12.59 -3.18
CA VAL A 163 29.16 11.21 -2.66
C VAL A 163 29.55 10.19 -3.75
N HIS A 164 29.10 10.38 -4.99
CA HIS A 164 29.45 9.54 -6.13
C HIS A 164 30.95 9.53 -6.42
N LYS A 165 31.66 10.66 -6.25
CA LYS A 165 33.11 10.72 -6.42
C LYS A 165 33.87 9.94 -5.35
N CYS A 166 33.36 9.93 -4.13
CA CYS A 166 34.00 9.25 -3.01
C CYS A 166 33.74 7.73 -3.00
N PHE A 167 32.54 7.30 -3.39
CA PHE A 167 32.08 5.92 -3.18
C PHE A 167 31.71 5.17 -4.47
N GLY A 168 31.69 5.85 -5.62
CA GLY A 168 31.25 5.30 -6.89
C GLY A 168 29.73 5.42 -7.07
N LYS A 169 29.31 5.90 -8.25
CA LYS A 169 27.90 6.16 -8.58
C LYS A 169 27.01 4.93 -8.40
N GLU A 170 27.38 3.80 -8.99
CA GLU A 170 26.57 2.57 -8.97
C GLU A 170 26.32 2.05 -7.55
N PHE A 171 27.32 2.20 -6.67
CA PHE A 171 27.22 1.77 -5.28
C PHE A 171 26.21 2.61 -4.50
N VAL A 172 26.34 3.93 -4.64
CA VAL A 172 25.54 4.91 -3.92
C VAL A 172 24.09 4.86 -4.36
N GLU A 173 23.83 4.84 -5.68
CA GLU A 173 22.47 4.76 -6.21
C GLU A 173 21.77 3.47 -5.77
N TYR A 174 22.51 2.36 -5.75
CA TYR A 174 21.97 1.09 -5.30
C TYR A 174 21.67 1.06 -3.80
N ALA A 175 22.61 1.49 -2.96
CA ALA A 175 22.41 1.51 -1.50
C ALA A 175 21.23 2.41 -1.11
N LEU A 176 21.13 3.59 -1.74
CA LEU A 176 20.00 4.50 -1.53
C LEU A 176 18.69 3.89 -2.01
N ALA A 177 18.65 3.30 -3.20
CA ALA A 177 17.44 2.67 -3.71
C ALA A 177 16.95 1.54 -2.79
N THR A 178 17.85 0.67 -2.30
CA THR A 178 17.46 -0.42 -1.38
C THR A 178 16.95 0.10 -0.05
N GLN A 179 17.64 1.04 0.60
CA GLN A 179 17.20 1.60 1.89
C GLN A 179 15.88 2.36 1.76
N MET A 180 15.76 3.20 0.72
CA MET A 180 14.53 3.94 0.47
C MET A 180 13.37 2.99 0.20
N LEU A 181 13.60 1.91 -0.55
CA LEU A 181 12.56 0.94 -0.83
C LEU A 181 12.08 0.23 0.44
N GLU A 182 12.97 -0.11 1.38
CA GLU A 182 12.59 -0.67 2.69
C GLU A 182 11.77 0.32 3.52
N ILE A 183 12.23 1.57 3.63
CA ILE A 183 11.55 2.64 4.39
C ILE A 183 10.17 2.92 3.78
N VAL A 184 10.12 3.15 2.46
CA VAL A 184 8.88 3.43 1.73
C VAL A 184 7.90 2.27 1.88
N THR A 185 8.37 1.02 1.81
CA THR A 185 7.49 -0.15 2.00
C THR A 185 6.91 -0.21 3.41
N ALA A 186 7.73 0.03 4.44
CA ALA A 186 7.25 0.04 5.82
C ALA A 186 6.19 1.13 6.04
N GLU A 187 6.44 2.32 5.50
CA GLU A 187 5.53 3.47 5.59
C GLU A 187 4.21 3.21 4.85
N ILE A 188 4.30 2.66 3.63
CA ILE A 188 3.13 2.26 2.82
C ILE A 188 2.26 1.26 3.62
N VAL A 189 2.87 0.23 4.18
CA VAL A 189 2.12 -0.81 4.92
C VAL A 189 1.44 -0.23 6.16
N ALA A 190 2.03 0.79 6.78
CA ALA A 190 1.45 1.46 7.94
C ALA A 190 0.29 2.41 7.59
N ASN A 191 0.40 3.17 6.50
CA ASN A 191 -0.47 4.32 6.25
C ASN A 191 -1.51 4.15 5.13
N VAL A 192 -1.25 3.29 4.13
CA VAL A 192 -2.18 3.13 2.98
C VAL A 192 -3.53 2.56 3.41
N GLY A 193 -3.57 1.74 4.46
CA GLY A 193 -4.82 1.19 4.98
C GLY A 193 -5.80 2.27 5.44
N PRO A 194 -5.40 3.12 6.41
CA PRO A 194 -6.20 4.28 6.83
C PRO A 194 -6.61 5.23 5.71
N GLU A 195 -5.73 5.53 4.76
CA GLU A 195 -6.02 6.42 3.62
C GLU A 195 -7.15 5.85 2.74
N ILE A 196 -7.04 4.59 2.33
CA ILE A 196 -8.09 3.91 1.55
C ILE A 196 -9.43 3.90 2.29
N VAL A 197 -9.41 3.70 3.62
CA VAL A 197 -10.64 3.74 4.43
C VAL A 197 -11.26 5.14 4.39
N SER A 198 -10.45 6.19 4.51
CA SER A 198 -10.92 7.58 4.45
C SER A 198 -11.54 7.90 3.10
N ASP A 199 -10.82 7.62 2.01
CA ASP A 199 -11.26 7.94 0.64
C ASP A 199 -12.56 7.22 0.28
N LEU A 200 -12.65 5.92 0.59
CA LEU A 200 -13.86 5.14 0.32
C LEU A 200 -15.02 5.56 1.22
N ALA A 201 -14.76 6.01 2.46
CA ALA A 201 -15.81 6.52 3.34
C ALA A 201 -16.40 7.84 2.83
N GLU A 202 -15.59 8.73 2.24
CA GLU A 202 -16.09 9.95 1.57
C GLU A 202 -17.02 9.62 0.39
N GLU A 203 -16.80 8.47 -0.25
CA GLU A 203 -17.66 7.93 -1.29
C GLU A 203 -18.85 7.11 -0.77
N GLY A 204 -18.99 6.97 0.55
CA GLY A 204 -20.07 6.24 1.20
C GLY A 204 -19.88 4.72 1.26
N VAL A 205 -18.68 4.22 0.97
CA VAL A 205 -18.33 2.80 1.05
C VAL A 205 -17.62 2.52 2.39
N ASP A 206 -18.29 1.83 3.30
CA ASP A 206 -17.71 1.43 4.59
C ASP A 206 -16.90 0.13 4.40
N VAL A 207 -15.59 0.24 4.63
CA VAL A 207 -14.65 -0.86 4.51
C VAL A 207 -13.81 -1.01 5.77
N ASP A 208 -13.34 -2.22 6.04
CA ASP A 208 -12.11 -2.39 6.84
C ASP A 208 -10.97 -2.78 5.91
N VAL A 209 -9.78 -2.24 6.16
CA VAL A 209 -8.57 -2.50 5.39
C VAL A 209 -7.46 -2.98 6.33
N VAL A 210 -6.75 -4.02 5.91
CA VAL A 210 -5.52 -4.51 6.53
C VAL A 210 -4.46 -4.68 5.44
N VAL A 211 -3.37 -3.94 5.55
CA VAL A 211 -2.23 -4.06 4.63
C VAL A 211 -1.21 -5.04 5.21
N LYS A 212 -0.65 -5.92 4.37
CA LYS A 212 0.37 -6.90 4.74
C LYS A 212 1.51 -6.93 3.74
N SER A 213 2.73 -7.12 4.24
CA SER A 213 3.89 -7.42 3.41
C SER A 213 3.70 -8.75 2.67
N ALA A 214 4.48 -9.01 1.62
CA ALA A 214 4.45 -10.31 0.95
C ALA A 214 4.80 -11.49 1.87
N ALA A 215 5.70 -11.29 2.83
CA ALA A 215 6.07 -12.33 3.80
C ALA A 215 4.91 -12.67 4.76
N ASP A 216 4.12 -11.66 5.13
CA ASP A 216 3.05 -11.82 6.13
C ASP A 216 1.69 -12.18 5.52
N GLN A 217 1.51 -12.02 4.20
CA GLN A 217 0.22 -12.26 3.55
C GLN A 217 -0.24 -13.71 3.66
N ALA A 218 0.63 -14.69 3.40
CA ALA A 218 0.24 -16.10 3.46
C ALA A 218 -0.13 -16.54 4.89
N PRO A 219 0.68 -16.23 5.94
CA PRO A 219 0.28 -16.47 7.33
C PRO A 219 -1.05 -15.80 7.71
N PHE A 220 -1.23 -14.54 7.31
CA PHE A 220 -2.45 -13.78 7.59
C PHE A 220 -3.69 -14.44 6.93
N PHE A 221 -3.59 -14.76 5.64
CA PHE A 221 -4.67 -15.39 4.88
C PHE A 221 -5.01 -16.79 5.40
N TYR A 222 -4.01 -17.58 5.78
CA TYR A 222 -4.22 -18.90 6.39
C TYR A 222 -4.97 -18.78 7.72
N ALA A 223 -4.64 -17.80 8.56
CA ALA A 223 -5.36 -17.56 9.81
C ALA A 223 -6.82 -17.17 9.58
N LEU A 224 -7.12 -16.41 8.51
CA LEU A 224 -8.48 -16.04 8.11
C LEU A 224 -9.30 -17.20 7.55
N THR A 225 -8.65 -18.18 6.94
CA THR A 225 -9.30 -19.32 6.29
C THR A 225 -9.26 -20.59 7.12
N LYS A 226 -8.66 -20.54 8.31
CA LYS A 226 -8.58 -21.67 9.23
C LYS A 226 -9.97 -22.20 9.56
N PRO A 227 -10.23 -23.51 9.39
CA PRO A 227 -11.48 -24.12 9.80
C PRO A 227 -11.69 -24.03 11.31
N ASP A 228 -12.94 -23.97 11.74
CA ASP A 228 -13.32 -24.11 13.14
C ASP A 228 -13.10 -25.55 13.65
N SER A 229 -13.45 -25.80 14.91
CA SER A 229 -13.34 -27.14 15.53
C SER A 229 -14.24 -28.20 14.86
N GLU A 230 -15.22 -27.78 14.06
CA GLU A 230 -16.11 -28.67 13.30
C GLU A 230 -15.63 -28.85 11.85
N GLY A 231 -14.50 -28.26 11.47
CA GLY A 231 -13.96 -28.31 10.12
C GLY A 231 -14.66 -27.38 9.12
N LYS A 232 -15.50 -26.45 9.58
CA LYS A 232 -16.18 -25.48 8.72
C LYS A 232 -15.35 -24.20 8.60
N ILE A 233 -15.28 -23.67 7.39
CA ILE A 233 -14.63 -22.37 7.14
C ILE A 233 -15.72 -21.30 7.27
N GLU A 234 -15.70 -20.54 8.37
CA GLU A 234 -16.60 -19.41 8.54
C GLU A 234 -16.35 -18.32 7.48
N PRO A 235 -17.38 -17.51 7.13
CA PRO A 235 -17.21 -16.34 6.28
C PRO A 235 -16.14 -15.39 6.81
N ILE A 236 -15.39 -14.75 5.90
CA ILE A 236 -14.44 -13.70 6.27
C ILE A 236 -15.23 -12.40 6.48
N THR A 237 -15.30 -11.96 7.72
CA THR A 237 -15.95 -10.72 8.15
C THR A 237 -14.91 -9.70 8.60
N SER A 238 -15.33 -8.43 8.73
CA SER A 238 -14.41 -7.35 9.08
C SER A 238 -13.87 -7.52 10.52
N TRP A 239 -14.73 -7.92 11.47
CA TRP A 239 -14.31 -8.23 12.84
C TRP A 239 -13.29 -9.38 12.91
N ARG A 240 -13.46 -10.43 12.10
CA ARG A 240 -12.52 -11.57 12.04
C ARG A 240 -11.19 -11.13 11.46
N MET A 241 -11.24 -10.30 10.42
CA MET A 241 -10.04 -9.71 9.81
C MET A 241 -9.22 -8.90 10.82
N GLN A 242 -9.88 -8.03 11.59
CA GLN A 242 -9.23 -7.22 12.62
C GLN A 242 -8.72 -8.07 13.79
N ALA A 243 -9.47 -9.09 14.23
CA ALA A 243 -9.04 -9.99 15.30
C ALA A 243 -7.77 -10.77 14.92
N VAL A 244 -7.68 -11.24 13.66
CA VAL A 244 -6.46 -11.88 13.14
C VAL A 244 -5.31 -10.86 13.05
N HIS A 245 -5.57 -9.65 12.55
CA HIS A 245 -4.56 -8.59 12.44
C HIS A 245 -3.94 -8.24 13.80
N ASN A 246 -4.77 -8.12 14.84
CA ASN A 246 -4.36 -7.76 16.19
C ASN A 246 -3.78 -8.93 17.00
N GLY A 247 -3.60 -10.12 16.40
CA GLY A 247 -3.12 -11.31 17.11
C GLY A 247 -4.10 -11.86 18.15
N GLN A 248 -5.35 -11.42 18.13
CA GLN A 248 -6.42 -11.83 19.06
C GLN A 248 -7.10 -13.14 18.62
N TRP A 249 -6.81 -13.63 17.41
CA TRP A 249 -7.36 -14.87 16.88
C TRP A 249 -6.44 -16.07 17.13
N GLN A 250 -6.64 -16.77 18.25
CA GLN A 250 -5.92 -18.00 18.59
C GLN A 250 -6.65 -19.31 18.20
N GLY A 251 -7.65 -19.22 17.32
CA GLY A 251 -8.24 -20.38 16.65
C GLY A 251 -8.93 -21.43 17.54
N LYS A 252 -9.36 -21.09 18.77
CA LYS A 252 -10.14 -22.04 19.59
C LYS A 252 -11.41 -21.54 20.26
N THR A 253 -11.53 -20.27 20.65
CA THR A 253 -12.81 -19.73 21.14
C THR A 253 -12.67 -18.23 21.26
N PHE A 254 -13.33 -17.46 20.39
CA PHE A 254 -13.56 -16.05 20.65
C PHE A 254 -15.06 -15.81 20.58
N LYS A 255 -15.66 -15.42 21.70
CA LYS A 255 -17.04 -14.92 21.71
C LYS A 255 -17.00 -13.58 20.99
N ALA A 256 -17.68 -13.47 19.85
CA ALA A 256 -17.89 -12.19 19.19
C ALA A 256 -18.41 -11.16 20.22
N PRO A 257 -17.93 -9.90 20.21
CA PRO A 257 -18.49 -8.88 21.07
C PRO A 257 -19.99 -8.79 20.79
N SER A 258 -20.80 -8.92 21.84
CA SER A 258 -22.24 -8.74 21.76
C SER A 258 -22.51 -7.31 21.27
N LYS A 259 -23.30 -7.20 20.19
CA LYS A 259 -23.77 -5.92 19.65
C LYS A 259 -24.45 -5.06 20.71
#